data_AF-A0A141RML8-F1
#
_entry.id   AF-A0A141RML8-F1
#
_cell.length_a   1.000
_cell.length_b   1.000
_cell.length_c   1.000
_cell.angle_alpha   90.00
_cell.angle_beta   90.00
_cell.angle_gamma   90.00
#
_symmetry.space_group_name_H-M   'P 1'
#
loop_
_entity.id
_entity.type
_entity.pdbx_description
1 polymer ?
#
loop_
_entity_poly.entity_id
_entity_poly.type
_entity_poly.pdbx_seq_one_letter_code
_entity_poly.pdbx_strand_id
1 'polypeptide(L)' 'QSVKYIRPGLEVLEEVQRTGDIFFPKNWAAALLGNHLSSSAYEEVVRFLNERPDYSPLLKNKILQAAYPLYRANN' A
#
# COMPACT_ATOMS: atom_id res chain seq x y z
N GLN A 1 15.49 3.65 -2.89
CA GLN A 1 14.03 3.46 -3.03
C GLN A 1 13.30 4.73 -2.62
N SER A 2 12.19 5.06 -3.25
CA SER A 2 11.43 6.30 -3.00
C SER A 2 10.40 6.14 -1.88
N VAL A 3 10.85 5.70 -0.69
CA VAL A 3 10.00 5.30 0.46
C VAL A 3 9.02 6.39 0.88
N LYS A 4 9.45 7.66 0.79
CA LYS A 4 8.63 8.84 1.12
C LYS A 4 7.29 8.94 0.36
N TYR A 5 7.13 8.23 -0.76
CA TYR A 5 5.88 8.22 -1.53
C TYR A 5 4.91 7.10 -1.15
N ILE A 6 5.32 6.13 -0.34
CA ILE A 6 4.47 5.01 0.07
C ILE A 6 3.22 5.52 0.78
N ARG A 7 3.38 6.29 1.86
CA ARG A 7 2.24 6.80 2.63
C ARG A 7 1.29 7.65 1.77
N PRO A 8 1.75 8.72 1.09
CA PRO A 8 0.86 9.52 0.23
C PRO A 8 0.17 8.67 -0.84
N GLY A 9 0.87 7.71 -1.45
CA GLY A 9 0.28 6.82 -2.45
C GLY A 9 -0.81 5.90 -1.88
N LEU A 10 -0.67 5.44 -0.64
CA LEU A 10 -1.68 4.63 0.04
C LEU A 10 -2.90 5.46 0.49
N GLU A 11 -2.70 6.74 0.80
CA GLU A 11 -3.77 7.69 1.14
C GLU A 11 -4.64 8.00 -0.09
N VAL A 12 -4.02 8.24 -1.24
CA VAL A 12 -4.73 8.47 -2.51
C VAL A 12 -5.54 7.24 -2.94
N LEU A 13 -5.06 6.02 -2.65
CA LEU A 13 -5.78 4.78 -2.95
C LEU A 13 -7.20 4.76 -2.34
N GLU A 14 -7.36 5.32 -1.15
CA GLU A 14 -8.65 5.41 -0.45
C GLU A 14 -9.52 6.54 -1.01
N GLU A 15 -8.92 7.68 -1.30
CA GLU A 15 -9.61 8.85 -1.87
C GLU A 15 -10.25 8.51 -3.23
N VAL A 16 -9.49 7.89 -4.14
CA VAL A 16 -9.99 7.51 -5.48
C VAL A 16 -11.11 6.45 -5.39
N GLN A 17 -11.06 5.55 -4.40
CA GLN A 17 -12.18 4.63 -4.16
C GLN A 17 -13.47 5.38 -3.77
N ARG A 18 -13.36 6.47 -2.99
CA ARG A 18 -14.51 7.26 -2.55
C ARG A 18 -15.14 8.09 -3.67
N THR A 19 -14.34 8.60 -4.63
CA THR A 19 -14.86 9.41 -5.74
C THR A 19 -15.61 8.59 -6.78
N GLY A 20 -15.43 7.26 -6.79
CA GLY A 20 -16.13 6.36 -7.71
C GLY A 20 -15.60 6.42 -9.15
N ASP A 21 -14.41 6.98 -9.36
CA ASP A 21 -13.74 6.99 -10.66
C ASP A 21 -13.36 5.57 -11.11
N ILE A 22 -13.14 5.38 -12.41
CA ILE A 22 -12.59 4.13 -12.94
C ILE A 22 -11.22 3.89 -12.31
N PHE A 23 -11.18 2.97 -11.36
CA PHE A 23 -10.05 2.77 -10.47
C PHE A 23 -9.56 1.33 -10.48
N PHE A 24 -8.24 1.16 -10.62
CA PHE A 24 -7.57 -0.14 -10.64
C PHE A 24 -6.64 -0.29 -9.43
N PRO A 25 -7.17 -0.57 -8.22
CA PRO A 25 -6.40 -0.56 -6.98
C PRO A 25 -5.23 -1.56 -6.97
N LYS A 26 -5.37 -2.68 -7.69
CA LYS A 26 -4.29 -3.67 -7.85
C LYS A 26 -3.08 -3.07 -8.56
N ASN A 27 -3.30 -2.39 -9.69
CA ASN A 27 -2.22 -1.83 -10.51
C ASN A 27 -1.54 -0.67 -9.77
N TRP A 28 -2.32 0.15 -9.08
CA TRP A 28 -1.80 1.22 -8.23
C TRP A 28 -0.89 0.68 -7.13
N ALA A 29 -1.37 -0.26 -6.32
CA ALA A 29 -0.60 -0.83 -5.22
C ALA A 29 0.68 -1.53 -5.73
N ALA A 30 0.58 -2.26 -6.86
CA ALA A 30 1.72 -2.90 -7.49
C ALA A 30 2.77 -1.89 -7.98
N ALA A 31 2.36 -0.79 -8.62
CA ALA A 31 3.28 0.27 -9.06
C ALA A 31 3.93 0.98 -7.87
N LEU A 32 3.19 1.19 -6.78
CA LEU A 32 3.67 1.86 -5.58
C LEU A 32 4.70 1.03 -4.80
N LEU A 33 4.46 -0.29 -4.66
CA LEU A 33 5.22 -1.15 -3.75
C LEU A 33 6.15 -2.13 -4.46
N GLY A 34 5.92 -2.44 -5.74
CA GLY A 34 6.57 -3.56 -6.45
C GLY A 34 8.09 -3.45 -6.57
N ASN A 35 8.66 -2.25 -6.52
CA ASN A 35 10.10 -2.00 -6.57
C ASN A 35 10.72 -1.72 -5.19
N HIS A 36 10.01 -2.05 -4.11
CA HIS A 36 10.47 -1.84 -2.75
C HIS A 36 10.81 -3.15 -2.02
N LEU A 37 11.96 -3.18 -1.35
CA LEU A 37 12.42 -4.30 -0.52
C LEU A 37 13.00 -3.85 0.84
N SER A 38 13.31 -2.57 1.03
CA SER A 38 13.86 -2.04 2.30
C SER A 38 12.94 -2.21 3.52
N SER A 39 13.54 -2.35 4.70
CA SER A 39 12.84 -2.41 5.98
C SER A 39 12.02 -1.15 6.25
N SER A 40 12.52 0.02 5.88
CA SER A 40 11.77 1.28 5.99
C SER A 40 10.51 1.31 5.12
N ALA A 41 10.48 0.62 3.98
CA ALA A 41 9.28 0.51 3.15
C ALA A 41 8.26 -0.46 3.76
N TYR A 42 8.75 -1.57 4.31
CA TYR A 42 7.94 -2.52 5.07
C TYR A 42 7.28 -1.85 6.29
N GLU A 43 8.07 -1.15 7.11
CA GLU A 43 7.61 -0.42 8.28
C GLU A 43 6.52 0.60 7.92
N GLU A 44 6.66 1.29 6.78
CA GLU A 44 5.69 2.30 6.40
C GLU A 44 4.34 1.69 5.97
N VAL A 45 4.36 0.53 5.30
CA VAL A 45 3.14 -0.23 4.98
C VAL A 45 2.46 -0.75 6.25
N VAL A 46 3.24 -1.33 7.17
CA VAL A 46 2.72 -1.85 8.45
C VAL A 46 2.14 -0.73 9.30
N ARG A 47 2.86 0.38 9.44
CA ARG A 47 2.43 1.58 10.16
C ARG A 47 1.11 2.11 9.58
N PHE A 48 1.03 2.26 8.25
CA PHE A 48 -0.17 2.74 7.57
C PHE A 48 -1.41 1.87 7.89
N LEU A 49 -1.26 0.54 7.83
CA LEU A 49 -2.36 -0.40 8.09
C LEU A 49 -2.75 -0.45 9.58
N ASN A 50 -1.79 -0.33 10.49
CA ASN A 50 -2.05 -0.33 11.94
C ASN A 50 -2.75 0.96 12.40
N GLU A 51 -2.42 2.09 11.80
CA GLU A 51 -3.06 3.39 12.08
C GLU A 51 -4.50 3.47 11.55
N ARG A 52 -4.91 2.52 10.69
CA ARG A 52 -6.23 2.50 10.04
C ARG A 52 -6.92 1.14 10.22
N PRO A 53 -7.36 0.79 11.44
CA PRO A 53 -8.02 -0.49 11.71
C PRO A 53 -9.30 -0.68 10.88
N ASP A 54 -10.01 0.40 10.57
CA ASP A 54 -11.27 0.41 9.80
C ASP A 54 -11.04 0.54 8.28
N TYR A 55 -9.80 0.39 7.81
CA TYR A 55 -9.50 0.50 6.38
C TYR A 55 -10.24 -0.55 5.56
N SER A 56 -10.71 -0.15 4.38
CA SER A 56 -11.43 -1.02 3.43
C SER A 56 -10.75 -2.38 3.28
N PRO A 57 -11.40 -3.51 3.66
CA PRO A 57 -10.79 -4.83 3.58
C PRO A 57 -10.34 -5.20 2.17
N LEU A 58 -11.07 -4.72 1.16
CA LEU A 58 -10.73 -4.91 -0.25
C LEU A 58 -9.43 -4.21 -0.61
N LEU A 59 -9.27 -2.93 -0.23
CA LEU A 59 -8.04 -2.18 -0.50
C LEU A 59 -6.86 -2.72 0.31
N LYS A 60 -7.08 -3.04 1.60
CA LYS A 60 -6.09 -3.71 2.45
C LYS A 60 -5.54 -4.97 1.79
N ASN A 61 -6.41 -5.82 1.24
CA ASN A 61 -5.97 -7.01 0.53
C ASN A 61 -5.13 -6.70 -0.72
N LYS A 62 -5.43 -5.63 -1.47
CA LYS A 62 -4.60 -5.22 -2.62
C LYS A 62 -3.22 -4.70 -2.18
N ILE A 63 -3.16 -3.94 -1.09
CA ILE A 63 -1.91 -3.49 -0.48
C ILE A 63 -1.07 -4.70 -0.05
N LEU A 64 -1.64 -5.63 0.71
CA LEU A 64 -0.93 -6.81 1.21
C LEU A 64 -0.42 -7.71 0.08
N GLN A 65 -1.21 -7.90 -0.98
CA GLN A 65 -0.78 -8.64 -2.17
C GLN A 65 0.43 -7.97 -2.84
N ALA A 66 0.42 -6.65 -3.00
CA ALA A 66 1.53 -5.91 -3.59
C ALA A 66 2.75 -5.83 -2.64
N ALA A 67 2.52 -5.81 -1.33
CA ALA A 67 3.56 -5.75 -0.30
C ALA A 67 4.20 -7.11 -0.02
N TYR A 68 3.71 -8.22 -0.59
CA TYR A 68 4.23 -9.56 -0.28
C TYR A 68 5.77 -9.68 -0.37
N PRO A 69 6.47 -9.10 -1.38
CA PRO A 69 7.92 -9.10 -1.41
C PRO A 69 8.58 -8.37 -0.22
N LEU A 70 7.97 -7.27 0.26
CA LEU A 70 8.44 -6.55 1.45
C LEU A 70 8.35 -7.43 2.69
N TYR A 71 7.22 -8.09 2.90
CA TYR A 71 7.03 -9.02 4.02
C TYR A 71 8.01 -10.19 3.94
N ARG A 72 8.30 -10.71 2.75
CA ARG A 72 9.27 -11.79 2.54
C ARG A 72 10.71 -11.39 2.83
N ALA A 73 11.08 -10.12 2.59
CA ALA A 73 12.44 -9.64 2.76
C ALA A 73 12.74 -9.10 4.18
N ASN A 74 11.71 -8.84 4.99
CA ASN A 74 11.84 -8.13 6.28
C ASN A 74 11.15 -8.84 7.47
N ASN A 75 10.75 -10.11 7.32
CA ASN A 75 10.31 -10.99 8.41
C ASN A 75 11.35 -12.06 8.71
#